data_AF-A0A536EIV6-F1
#
_entry.id   AF-A0A536EIV6-F1
#
_cell.length_a   1.000
_cell.length_b   1.000
_cell.length_c   1.000
_cell.angle_alpha   90.00
_cell.angle_beta   90.00
_cell.angle_gamma   90.00
#
_symmetry.space_group_name_H-M   'P 1'
#
loop_
_entity.id
_entity.type
_entity.pdbx_description
1 polymer ?
#
loop_
_entity_poly.entity_id
_entity_poly.type
_entity_poly.pdbx_seq_one_letter_code
_entity_poly.pdbx_strand_id
1 'polypeptide(L)'
;MTVHASSAPPIAAGLHPGDPAPRSILEEVRSLYVHIPFCERKCEYCDFMSVAGTAGEHEYVAALRDEIRVLGRQLPGVRLETIFVGGGTPSLIDPELLASVAAEIRCSFDVAPGAEITLEANPSSTTRERARAWLGAGFNRVSIGVQSLEPDILTFLGRVHDPGRALAAVEEVRAAGFESINCDLIYAVPALDDVRWQRTVQRIADVAPGHVSCYELTVEPGTPLHTAVRRGRVTTCDPELALAQHRIAMETLAAAGYAQYEVSNFARPGQECRHNLAYWSNAYYVAAGVGAHGHIPAAAAPALGIAAEPGAVSTRYWHGRGIAAFVAAVRDGFVPIRGSEPVGAEMRERERIMLGLRLRSGVSLESDASLREARDLAAAGLLVLDGRVTRTTRDGEALLNAVTLRLTSGMFS
;
A
#
# COMPACT_ATOMS: atom_id res chain seq x y z
N MET A 1 -16.94 13.63 -3.79
CA MET A 1 -16.39 14.85 -4.41
C MET A 1 -15.68 14.41 -5.68
N THR A 2 -16.24 14.74 -6.82
CA THR A 2 -15.71 14.43 -8.15
C THR A 2 -14.36 15.12 -8.32
N VAL A 3 -13.28 14.35 -8.43
CA VAL A 3 -11.97 14.85 -8.79
C VAL A 3 -12.08 15.37 -10.22
N HIS A 4 -12.08 16.69 -10.39
CA HIS A 4 -11.84 17.27 -11.70
C HIS A 4 -10.39 16.98 -12.06
N ALA A 5 -10.20 15.91 -12.83
CA ALA A 5 -8.95 15.64 -13.51
C ALA A 5 -8.62 16.86 -14.38
N SER A 6 -7.62 17.63 -13.96
CA SER A 6 -6.98 18.63 -14.81
C SER A 6 -6.45 17.90 -16.05
N SER A 7 -7.00 18.24 -17.21
CA SER A 7 -6.70 17.62 -18.49
C SER A 7 -5.34 18.07 -19.02
N ALA A 8 -4.26 17.51 -18.48
CA ALA A 8 -2.96 17.52 -19.16
C ALA A 8 -3.04 16.55 -20.36
N PRO A 9 -2.48 16.90 -21.54
CA PRO A 9 -2.54 16.05 -22.70
C PRO A 9 -1.81 14.72 -22.42
N PRO A 10 -2.32 13.60 -22.95
CA PRO A 10 -1.69 12.30 -22.80
C PRO A 10 -0.27 12.28 -23.40
N ILE A 11 0.77 12.24 -22.55
CA ILE A 11 2.17 12.13 -22.97
C ILE A 11 2.42 10.74 -23.57
N ALA A 12 2.45 10.63 -24.89
CA ALA A 12 2.35 9.36 -25.63
C ALA A 12 3.45 8.33 -25.29
N ALA A 13 4.60 8.76 -24.78
CA ALA A 13 5.76 7.90 -24.53
C ALA A 13 6.36 7.99 -23.10
N GLY A 14 5.88 8.89 -22.22
CA GLY A 14 6.55 9.20 -20.94
C GLY A 14 7.33 10.51 -20.98
N LEU A 15 7.98 10.86 -19.86
CA LEU A 15 8.69 12.13 -19.68
C LEU A 15 10.21 11.93 -19.86
N HIS A 16 10.85 12.86 -20.56
CA HIS A 16 12.31 12.94 -20.51
C HIS A 16 12.71 13.39 -19.10
N PRO A 17 13.63 12.69 -18.43
CA PRO A 17 14.11 13.14 -17.12
C PRO A 17 14.81 14.49 -17.25
N GLY A 18 14.71 15.31 -16.20
CA GLY A 18 15.36 16.62 -16.14
C GLY A 18 16.80 16.54 -15.63
N ASP A 19 17.28 17.67 -15.12
CA ASP A 19 18.52 17.71 -14.34
C ASP A 19 18.31 17.07 -12.96
N PRO A 20 19.33 16.41 -12.39
CA PRO A 20 19.20 15.77 -11.08
C PRO A 20 18.79 16.74 -9.98
N ALA A 21 17.89 16.30 -9.09
CA ALA A 21 17.46 17.12 -7.96
C ALA A 21 18.61 17.33 -6.94
N PRO A 22 18.76 18.54 -6.37
CA PRO A 22 19.69 18.78 -5.27
C PRO A 22 19.45 17.85 -4.08
N ARG A 23 20.53 17.29 -3.50
CA ARG A 23 20.46 16.34 -2.38
C ARG A 23 19.61 16.81 -1.21
N SER A 24 19.70 18.10 -0.86
CA SER A 24 18.98 18.68 0.29
C SER A 24 17.45 18.57 0.18
N ILE A 25 16.90 18.52 -1.04
CA ILE A 25 15.46 18.34 -1.27
C ILE A 25 15.04 16.88 -1.05
N LEU A 26 15.95 15.95 -1.28
CA LEU A 26 15.70 14.51 -1.27
C LEU A 26 15.90 13.90 0.12
N GLU A 27 16.39 14.69 1.08
CA GLU A 27 16.57 14.29 2.47
C GLU A 27 15.27 13.91 3.17
N GLU A 28 14.09 14.18 2.63
CA GLU A 28 12.81 13.73 3.21
C GLU A 28 12.21 12.50 2.50
N VAL A 29 12.80 12.07 1.37
CA VAL A 29 12.35 10.89 0.65
C VAL A 29 13.04 9.66 1.23
N ARG A 30 12.26 8.73 1.79
CA ARG A 30 12.77 7.57 2.56
C ARG A 30 12.24 6.22 2.09
N SER A 31 11.34 6.20 1.12
CA SER A 31 10.61 4.99 0.75
C SER A 31 10.58 4.81 -0.77
N LEU A 32 10.63 3.55 -1.21
CA LEU A 32 10.48 3.16 -2.61
C LEU A 32 9.39 2.10 -2.74
N TYR A 33 8.41 2.36 -3.58
CA TYR A 33 7.45 1.34 -4.03
C TYR A 33 7.85 0.82 -5.41
N VAL A 34 7.84 -0.50 -5.58
CA VAL A 34 8.10 -1.16 -6.86
C VAL A 34 6.92 -2.03 -7.20
N HIS A 35 6.33 -1.79 -8.37
CA HIS A 35 5.18 -2.52 -8.84
C HIS A 35 5.61 -3.69 -9.74
N ILE A 36 5.02 -4.87 -9.53
CA ILE A 36 5.15 -6.05 -10.39
C ILE A 36 3.73 -6.47 -10.81
N PRO A 37 3.35 -6.45 -12.10
CA PRO A 37 1.94 -6.55 -12.50
C PRO A 37 1.44 -8.00 -12.68
N PHE A 38 2.31 -9.00 -12.64
CA PHE A 38 1.93 -10.36 -13.05
C PHE A 38 1.24 -11.13 -11.93
N CYS A 39 0.15 -11.82 -12.27
CA CYS A 39 -0.60 -12.70 -11.38
C CYS A 39 -0.89 -14.03 -12.09
N GLU A 40 -1.07 -15.10 -11.32
CA GLU A 40 -1.56 -16.37 -11.89
C GLU A 40 -2.96 -16.20 -12.50
N ARG A 41 -3.82 -15.46 -11.79
CA ARG A 41 -5.13 -14.98 -12.27
C ARG A 41 -5.50 -13.66 -11.61
N LYS A 42 -6.42 -12.93 -12.22
CA LYS A 42 -7.02 -11.75 -11.59
C LYS A 42 -8.11 -12.17 -10.59
N CYS A 43 -8.03 -11.67 -9.36
CA CYS A 43 -9.06 -11.88 -8.32
C CYS A 43 -10.30 -11.03 -8.62
N GLU A 44 -11.46 -11.45 -8.11
CA GLU A 44 -12.75 -10.82 -8.46
C GLU A 44 -12.89 -9.37 -7.96
N TYR A 45 -12.19 -9.04 -6.86
CA TYR A 45 -12.23 -7.73 -6.20
C TYR A 45 -11.03 -6.83 -6.51
N CYS A 46 -9.98 -7.35 -7.15
CA CYS A 46 -8.69 -6.66 -7.27
C CYS A 46 -8.74 -5.55 -8.34
N ASP A 47 -8.54 -4.31 -7.91
CA ASP A 47 -8.51 -3.10 -8.73
C ASP A 47 -7.07 -2.65 -9.11
N PHE A 48 -6.07 -3.27 -8.49
CA PHE A 48 -4.66 -3.06 -8.81
C PHE A 48 -4.39 -3.31 -10.29
N MET A 49 -3.37 -2.60 -10.80
CA MET A 49 -2.80 -2.94 -12.09
C MET A 49 -2.24 -4.36 -11.95
N SER A 50 -2.91 -5.32 -12.59
CA SER A 50 -2.40 -6.67 -12.70
C SER A 50 -2.86 -7.33 -14.01
N VAL A 51 -2.06 -8.27 -14.48
CA VAL A 51 -2.31 -9.09 -15.67
C VAL A 51 -2.19 -10.57 -15.32
N ALA A 52 -2.97 -11.41 -15.98
CA ALA A 52 -2.88 -12.85 -15.81
C ALA A 52 -1.73 -13.45 -16.62
N GLY A 53 -0.99 -14.39 -16.02
CA GLY A 53 0.22 -14.99 -16.57
C GLY A 53 1.48 -14.13 -16.37
N THR A 54 2.64 -14.69 -16.69
CA THR A 54 3.95 -14.02 -16.60
C THR A 54 4.57 -13.74 -17.97
N ALA A 55 3.78 -13.79 -19.04
CA ALA A 55 4.26 -13.53 -20.39
C ALA A 55 4.87 -12.11 -20.47
N GLY A 56 6.15 -12.04 -20.87
CA GLY A 56 6.91 -10.80 -20.95
C GLY A 56 7.59 -10.36 -19.63
N GLU A 57 7.67 -11.23 -18.62
CA GLU A 57 8.29 -10.89 -17.32
C GLU A 57 9.76 -10.50 -17.45
N HIS A 58 10.51 -11.15 -18.34
CA HIS A 58 11.92 -10.84 -18.57
C HIS A 58 12.11 -9.43 -19.16
N GLU A 59 11.35 -9.09 -20.21
CA GLU A 59 11.39 -7.78 -20.85
C GLU A 59 10.92 -6.68 -19.88
N TYR A 60 9.89 -6.98 -19.09
CA TYR A 60 9.38 -6.05 -18.08
C TYR A 60 10.40 -5.81 -16.97
N VAL A 61 11.00 -6.86 -16.41
CA VAL A 61 12.00 -6.74 -15.34
C VAL A 61 13.25 -6.02 -15.83
N ALA A 62 13.68 -6.26 -17.07
CA ALA A 62 14.78 -5.52 -17.69
C ALA A 62 14.46 -4.01 -17.75
N ALA A 63 13.27 -3.65 -18.27
CA ALA A 63 12.83 -2.26 -18.31
C ALA A 63 12.69 -1.65 -16.90
N LEU A 64 12.13 -2.38 -15.94
CA LEU A 64 11.99 -1.90 -14.56
C LEU A 64 13.36 -1.57 -13.94
N ARG A 65 14.38 -2.40 -14.19
CA ARG A 65 15.75 -2.11 -13.73
C ARG A 65 16.33 -0.87 -14.38
N ASP A 66 16.10 -0.69 -15.67
CA ASP A 66 16.56 0.51 -16.38
C ASP A 66 15.89 1.78 -15.83
N GLU A 67 14.59 1.71 -15.53
CA GLU A 67 13.85 2.79 -14.86
C GLU A 67 14.42 3.09 -13.47
N ILE A 68 14.63 2.07 -12.62
CA ILE A 68 15.24 2.23 -11.29
C ILE A 68 16.59 2.93 -11.39
N ARG A 69 17.40 2.56 -12.40
CA ARG A 69 18.70 3.19 -12.65
C ARG A 69 18.56 4.65 -13.07
N VAL A 70 17.57 4.99 -13.90
CA VAL A 70 17.25 6.38 -14.27
C VAL A 70 16.83 7.16 -13.03
N LEU A 71 15.91 6.63 -12.24
CA LEU A 71 15.43 7.26 -11.00
C LEU A 71 16.57 7.52 -10.01
N GLY A 72 17.48 6.55 -9.80
CA GLY A 72 18.64 6.73 -8.93
C GLY A 72 19.60 7.83 -9.41
N ARG A 73 19.78 8.00 -10.72
CA ARG A 73 20.57 9.11 -11.28
C ARG A 73 19.89 10.46 -11.09
N GLN A 74 18.56 10.50 -11.21
CA GLN A 74 17.78 11.75 -11.14
C GLN A 74 17.49 12.20 -9.71
N LEU A 75 17.48 11.26 -8.77
CA LEU A 75 17.26 11.50 -7.36
C LEU A 75 18.51 11.12 -6.55
N PRO A 76 19.67 11.74 -6.83
CA PRO A 76 20.92 11.34 -6.21
C PRO A 76 20.88 11.64 -4.70
N GLY A 77 21.18 10.64 -3.87
CA GLY A 77 21.25 10.82 -2.42
C GLY A 77 19.95 10.53 -1.67
N VAL A 78 18.90 10.04 -2.34
CA VAL A 78 17.78 9.39 -1.63
C VAL A 78 18.32 8.21 -0.84
N ARG A 79 18.13 8.27 0.48
CA ARG A 79 18.45 7.19 1.41
C ARG A 79 17.19 6.40 1.75
N LEU A 80 17.10 5.18 1.26
CA LEU A 80 15.93 4.32 1.45
C LEU A 80 15.97 3.62 2.81
N GLU A 81 14.92 3.84 3.58
CA GLU A 81 14.63 3.15 4.84
C GLU A 81 13.57 2.05 4.66
N THR A 82 12.73 2.17 3.63
CA THR A 82 11.77 1.13 3.28
C THR A 82 11.70 0.93 1.77
N ILE A 83 11.56 -0.34 1.35
CA ILE A 83 11.33 -0.76 -0.02
C ILE A 83 10.17 -1.74 0.01
N PHE A 84 9.17 -1.55 -0.84
CA PHE A 84 8.01 -2.42 -0.92
C PHE A 84 7.79 -2.88 -2.35
N VAL A 85 7.95 -4.18 -2.59
CA VAL A 85 7.73 -4.80 -3.89
C VAL A 85 6.36 -5.48 -3.85
N GLY A 86 5.39 -4.89 -4.53
CA GLY A 86 3.99 -5.30 -4.50
C GLY A 86 3.32 -5.25 -5.87
N GLY A 87 1.98 -5.33 -5.88
CA GLY A 87 1.16 -5.10 -7.06
C GLY A 87 0.28 -6.29 -7.42
N GLY A 88 0.67 -7.02 -8.45
CA GLY A 88 0.06 -8.29 -8.84
C GLY A 88 0.47 -9.40 -7.87
N THR A 89 1.49 -10.16 -8.22
CA THR A 89 2.05 -11.23 -7.39
C THR A 89 3.57 -11.27 -7.59
N PRO A 90 4.35 -10.42 -6.90
CA PRO A 90 5.80 -10.43 -6.99
C PRO A 90 6.40 -11.82 -6.77
N SER A 91 5.93 -12.55 -5.76
CA SER A 91 6.34 -13.94 -5.48
C SER A 91 6.10 -14.95 -6.60
N LEU A 92 5.45 -14.60 -7.72
CA LEU A 92 5.29 -15.46 -8.90
C LEU A 92 6.50 -15.36 -9.85
N ILE A 93 7.17 -14.21 -9.87
CA ILE A 93 8.30 -13.93 -10.77
C ILE A 93 9.50 -14.82 -10.45
N ASP A 94 10.26 -15.20 -11.47
CA ASP A 94 11.52 -15.92 -11.28
C ASP A 94 12.37 -15.27 -10.15
N PRO A 95 12.82 -16.04 -9.14
CA PRO A 95 13.62 -15.49 -8.04
C PRO A 95 14.90 -14.78 -8.49
N GLU A 96 15.53 -15.21 -9.59
CA GLU A 96 16.71 -14.56 -10.15
C GLU A 96 16.38 -13.18 -10.72
N LEU A 97 15.22 -13.04 -11.37
CA LEU A 97 14.72 -11.77 -11.86
C LEU A 97 14.43 -10.81 -10.70
N LEU A 98 13.74 -11.26 -9.65
CA LEU A 98 13.50 -10.44 -8.45
C LEU A 98 14.81 -10.04 -7.76
N ALA A 99 15.78 -10.95 -7.67
CA ALA A 99 17.09 -10.67 -7.11
C ALA A 99 17.82 -9.58 -7.92
N SER A 100 17.68 -9.60 -9.25
CA SER A 100 18.26 -8.57 -10.12
C SER A 100 17.63 -7.19 -9.91
N VAL A 101 16.33 -7.11 -9.60
CA VAL A 101 15.65 -5.86 -9.22
C VAL A 101 16.19 -5.34 -7.88
N ALA A 102 16.25 -6.20 -6.86
CA ALA A 102 16.78 -5.82 -5.54
C ALA A 102 18.25 -5.36 -5.62
N ALA A 103 19.07 -6.00 -6.45
CA ALA A 103 20.44 -5.59 -6.72
C ALA A 103 20.52 -4.22 -7.39
N GLU A 104 19.67 -3.97 -8.41
CA GLU A 104 19.64 -2.67 -9.09
C GLU A 104 19.23 -1.53 -8.15
N ILE A 105 18.27 -1.76 -7.24
CA ILE A 105 17.88 -0.78 -6.23
C ILE A 105 19.08 -0.41 -5.34
N ARG A 106 19.84 -1.40 -4.87
CA ARG A 106 21.05 -1.17 -4.05
C ARG A 106 22.17 -0.44 -4.81
N CYS A 107 22.26 -0.65 -6.13
CA CYS A 107 23.21 0.08 -6.97
C CYS A 107 22.77 1.53 -7.23
N SER A 108 21.45 1.78 -7.26
CA SER A 108 20.86 3.06 -7.68
C SER A 108 20.57 4.01 -6.51
N PHE A 109 20.37 3.47 -5.31
CA PHE A 109 19.98 4.22 -4.12
C PHE A 109 20.84 3.84 -2.91
N ASP A 110 20.98 4.76 -1.96
CA ASP A 110 21.59 4.46 -0.65
C ASP A 110 20.57 3.70 0.22
N VAL A 111 20.67 2.37 0.29
CA VAL A 111 19.79 1.55 1.12
C VAL A 111 20.35 1.45 2.53
N ALA A 112 19.58 1.87 3.53
CA ALA A 112 20.01 1.83 4.92
C ALA A 112 20.27 0.37 5.39
N PRO A 113 21.29 0.09 6.22
CA PRO A 113 21.60 -1.26 6.69
C PRO A 113 20.46 -1.99 7.44
N GLY A 114 19.51 -1.23 8.01
CA GLY A 114 18.29 -1.74 8.65
C GLY A 114 17.01 -1.37 7.90
N ALA A 115 17.10 -1.21 6.58
CA ALA A 115 15.92 -0.92 5.77
C ALA A 115 14.93 -2.09 5.80
N GLU A 116 13.64 -1.79 5.87
CA GLU A 116 12.58 -2.78 5.67
C GLU A 116 12.44 -3.05 4.16
N ILE A 117 12.58 -4.29 3.72
CA ILE A 117 12.47 -4.68 2.31
C ILE A 117 11.38 -5.76 2.23
N THR A 118 10.17 -5.31 1.87
CA THR A 118 8.97 -6.14 1.81
C THR A 118 8.76 -6.73 0.42
N LEU A 119 8.38 -8.01 0.38
CA LEU A 119 7.86 -8.69 -0.80
C LEU A 119 6.42 -9.15 -0.57
N GLU A 120 5.49 -8.81 -1.46
CA GLU A 120 4.17 -9.44 -1.48
C GLU A 120 4.21 -10.85 -2.07
N ALA A 121 3.53 -11.77 -1.40
CA ALA A 121 3.48 -13.17 -1.74
C ALA A 121 2.07 -13.74 -1.80
N ASN A 122 1.87 -14.65 -2.75
CA ASN A 122 0.66 -15.45 -2.84
C ASN A 122 0.97 -16.87 -2.33
N PRO A 123 0.07 -17.50 -1.56
CA PRO A 123 0.26 -18.89 -1.14
C PRO A 123 0.56 -19.87 -2.29
N SER A 124 -0.03 -19.70 -3.48
CA SER A 124 0.18 -20.62 -4.61
C SER A 124 1.60 -20.61 -5.19
N SER A 125 2.28 -19.46 -5.14
CA SER A 125 3.62 -19.25 -5.68
C SER A 125 4.71 -19.25 -4.60
N THR A 126 4.35 -19.58 -3.36
CA THR A 126 5.30 -19.65 -2.24
C THR A 126 5.79 -21.09 -2.08
N THR A 127 7.10 -21.27 -2.01
CA THR A 127 7.76 -22.51 -1.60
C THR A 127 8.94 -22.17 -0.69
N ARG A 128 9.43 -23.14 0.09
CA ARG A 128 10.64 -22.95 0.92
C ARG A 128 11.85 -22.51 0.10
N GLU A 129 12.02 -23.06 -1.10
CA GLU A 129 13.14 -22.72 -2.00
C GLU A 129 13.05 -21.27 -2.48
N ARG A 130 11.88 -20.85 -2.96
CA ARG A 130 11.63 -19.47 -3.40
C ARG A 130 11.80 -18.49 -2.24
N ALA A 131 11.28 -18.83 -1.06
CA ALA A 131 11.46 -18.02 0.14
C ALA A 131 12.95 -17.85 0.52
N ARG A 132 13.76 -18.92 0.45
CA ARG A 132 15.22 -18.80 0.66
C ARG A 132 15.89 -17.90 -0.39
N ALA A 133 15.47 -18.00 -1.65
CA ALA A 133 15.98 -17.13 -2.71
C ALA A 133 15.61 -15.65 -2.46
N TRP A 134 14.39 -15.36 -2.01
CA TRP A 134 13.99 -14.00 -1.64
C TRP A 134 14.81 -13.46 -0.46
N LEU A 135 15.00 -14.27 0.59
CA LEU A 135 15.83 -13.87 1.72
C LEU A 135 17.28 -13.59 1.28
N GLY A 136 17.84 -14.45 0.43
CA GLY A 136 19.17 -14.26 -0.17
C GLY A 136 19.28 -13.04 -1.08
N ALA A 137 18.19 -12.62 -1.72
CA ALA A 137 18.11 -11.38 -2.51
C ALA A 137 18.07 -10.11 -1.64
N GLY A 138 17.86 -10.26 -0.32
CA GLY A 138 17.83 -9.19 0.67
C GLY A 138 16.44 -8.75 1.12
N PHE A 139 15.37 -9.45 0.69
CA PHE A 139 14.04 -9.25 1.29
C PHE A 139 14.07 -9.72 2.74
N ASN A 140 13.53 -8.92 3.66
CA ASN A 140 13.52 -9.25 5.10
C ASN A 140 12.11 -9.20 5.72
N ARG A 141 11.09 -8.85 4.92
CA ARG A 141 9.68 -8.93 5.28
C ARG A 141 8.86 -9.53 4.14
N VAL A 142 7.86 -10.36 4.46
CA VAL A 142 6.94 -10.94 3.47
C VAL A 142 5.49 -10.68 3.87
N SER A 143 4.67 -10.23 2.92
CA SER A 143 3.23 -10.05 3.07
C SER A 143 2.48 -11.14 2.32
N ILE A 144 1.84 -12.07 3.02
CA ILE A 144 1.17 -13.23 2.39
C ILE A 144 -0.32 -12.95 2.26
N GLY A 145 -0.80 -12.93 1.02
CA GLY A 145 -2.23 -12.78 0.68
C GLY A 145 -3.06 -14.03 1.01
N VAL A 146 -3.31 -14.29 2.30
CA VAL A 146 -4.11 -15.44 2.77
C VAL A 146 -5.59 -15.25 2.41
N GLN A 147 -6.10 -14.05 2.65
CA GLN A 147 -7.46 -13.56 2.46
C GLN A 147 -8.52 -14.24 3.33
N SER A 148 -8.55 -15.57 3.37
CA SER A 148 -9.48 -16.33 4.21
C SER A 148 -8.95 -17.75 4.45
N LEU A 149 -9.48 -18.42 5.48
CA LEU A 149 -9.31 -19.86 5.72
C LEU A 149 -10.60 -20.65 5.47
N GLU A 150 -11.59 -20.01 4.84
CA GLU A 150 -12.89 -20.57 4.46
C GLU A 150 -12.91 -20.88 2.95
N PRO A 151 -13.07 -22.15 2.50
CA PRO A 151 -12.92 -22.53 1.09
C PRO A 151 -13.87 -21.85 0.10
N ASP A 152 -15.14 -21.69 0.47
CA ASP A 152 -16.17 -20.98 -0.29
C ASP A 152 -15.88 -19.48 -0.41
N ILE A 153 -15.34 -18.87 0.64
CA ILE A 153 -14.92 -17.46 0.64
C ILE A 153 -13.71 -17.25 -0.26
N LEU A 154 -12.71 -18.14 -0.21
CA LEU A 154 -11.58 -18.12 -1.14
C LEU A 154 -12.04 -18.27 -2.59
N THR A 155 -12.99 -19.17 -2.85
CA THR A 155 -13.61 -19.37 -4.16
C THR A 155 -14.31 -18.09 -4.64
N PHE A 156 -15.13 -17.47 -3.78
CA PHE A 156 -15.82 -16.21 -4.08
C PHE A 156 -14.84 -15.09 -4.43
N LEU A 157 -13.75 -14.97 -3.68
CA LEU A 157 -12.70 -13.98 -3.89
C LEU A 157 -11.85 -14.25 -5.16
N GLY A 158 -12.04 -15.41 -5.80
CA GLY A 158 -11.28 -15.82 -6.99
C GLY A 158 -9.86 -16.28 -6.66
N ARG A 159 -9.61 -16.76 -5.43
CA ARG A 159 -8.32 -17.30 -5.02
C ARG A 159 -8.12 -18.71 -5.58
N VAL A 160 -6.86 -19.04 -5.90
CA VAL A 160 -6.46 -20.36 -6.45
C VAL A 160 -5.94 -21.33 -5.40
N HIS A 161 -5.66 -20.82 -4.20
CA HIS A 161 -5.14 -21.61 -3.07
C HIS A 161 -6.28 -22.07 -2.15
N ASP A 162 -6.04 -23.15 -1.41
CA ASP A 162 -6.91 -23.60 -0.32
C ASP A 162 -6.35 -23.17 1.05
N PRO A 163 -7.13 -23.32 2.15
CA PRO A 163 -6.67 -22.92 3.49
C PRO A 163 -5.39 -23.64 3.96
N GLY A 164 -5.19 -24.90 3.57
CA GLY A 164 -4.00 -25.67 3.93
C GLY A 164 -2.75 -25.10 3.25
N ARG A 165 -2.84 -24.77 1.97
CA ARG A 165 -1.78 -24.09 1.21
C ARG A 165 -1.46 -22.72 1.78
N ALA A 166 -2.46 -21.95 2.20
CA ALA A 166 -2.28 -20.67 2.88
C ALA A 166 -1.40 -20.79 4.14
N LEU A 167 -1.73 -21.73 5.03
CA LEU A 167 -0.96 -21.95 6.26
C LEU A 167 0.43 -22.53 5.97
N ALA A 168 0.55 -23.43 5.00
CA ALA A 168 1.83 -23.98 4.60
C ALA A 168 2.79 -22.91 4.03
N ALA A 169 2.28 -21.91 3.31
CA ALA A 169 3.09 -20.79 2.82
C ALA A 169 3.71 -19.97 3.97
N VAL A 170 2.93 -19.72 5.05
CA VAL A 170 3.43 -19.04 6.26
C VAL A 170 4.59 -19.83 6.88
N GLU A 171 4.42 -21.15 7.05
CA GLU A 171 5.46 -22.00 7.62
C GLU A 171 6.69 -22.13 6.73
N GLU A 172 6.53 -22.13 5.41
CA GLU A 172 7.66 -22.19 4.47
C GLU A 172 8.50 -20.92 4.48
N VAL A 173 7.84 -19.76 4.55
CA VAL A 173 8.50 -18.44 4.69
C VAL A 173 9.24 -18.36 6.02
N ARG A 174 8.61 -18.80 7.12
CA ARG A 174 9.26 -18.89 8.43
C ARG A 174 10.46 -19.84 8.40
N ALA A 175 10.29 -21.03 7.85
CA ALA A 175 11.34 -22.05 7.77
C ALA A 175 12.51 -21.64 6.84
N ALA A 176 12.30 -20.66 5.96
CA ALA A 176 13.37 -20.05 5.18
C ALA A 176 14.21 -19.05 5.99
N GLY A 177 13.69 -18.54 7.11
CA GLY A 177 14.39 -17.62 8.01
C GLY A 177 13.81 -16.20 8.09
N PHE A 178 12.62 -15.95 7.53
CA PHE A 178 11.96 -14.65 7.70
C PHE A 178 11.43 -14.49 9.11
N GLU A 179 11.79 -13.39 9.75
CA GLU A 179 11.30 -13.01 11.08
C GLU A 179 10.07 -12.09 11.01
N SER A 180 9.95 -11.30 9.93
CA SER A 180 8.80 -10.42 9.71
C SER A 180 7.86 -10.99 8.64
N ILE A 181 6.73 -11.51 9.11
CA ILE A 181 5.70 -12.14 8.27
C ILE A 181 4.37 -11.45 8.55
N ASN A 182 3.72 -11.01 7.48
CA ASN A 182 2.34 -10.56 7.51
C ASN A 182 1.40 -11.59 6.85
N CYS A 183 0.18 -11.70 7.38
CA CYS A 183 -0.95 -12.35 6.72
C CYS A 183 -2.04 -11.32 6.42
N ASP A 184 -2.35 -11.12 5.13
CA ASP A 184 -3.48 -10.29 4.72
C ASP A 184 -4.78 -11.11 4.75
N LEU A 185 -5.83 -10.55 5.36
CA LEU A 185 -7.16 -11.13 5.49
C LEU A 185 -8.22 -10.15 4.98
N ILE A 186 -9.34 -10.67 4.51
CA ILE A 186 -10.48 -9.88 4.02
C ILE A 186 -11.74 -10.29 4.78
N TYR A 187 -12.40 -9.32 5.42
CA TYR A 187 -13.71 -9.47 6.07
C TYR A 187 -14.81 -8.79 5.26
N ALA A 188 -16.06 -8.85 5.73
CA ALA A 188 -17.25 -8.34 5.04
C ALA A 188 -17.47 -9.00 3.67
N VAL A 189 -17.10 -10.28 3.55
CA VAL A 189 -17.34 -11.07 2.33
C VAL A 189 -18.75 -11.67 2.37
N PRO A 190 -19.53 -11.64 1.28
CA PRO A 190 -20.84 -12.30 1.24
C PRO A 190 -20.77 -13.76 1.72
N ALA A 191 -21.72 -14.14 2.58
CA ALA A 191 -21.81 -15.45 3.24
C ALA A 191 -20.71 -15.78 4.28
N LEU A 192 -19.79 -14.86 4.58
CA LEU A 192 -18.91 -14.97 5.75
C LEU A 192 -19.64 -14.44 6.98
N ASP A 193 -20.00 -15.34 7.90
CA ASP A 193 -20.56 -14.96 9.20
C ASP A 193 -19.47 -14.69 10.25
N ASP A 194 -19.89 -14.11 11.37
CA ASP A 194 -19.04 -13.69 12.48
C ASP A 194 -18.27 -14.84 13.14
N VAL A 195 -18.88 -16.03 13.25
CA VAL A 195 -18.26 -17.20 13.87
C VAL A 195 -17.13 -17.72 12.99
N ARG A 196 -17.36 -17.80 11.69
CA ARG A 196 -16.36 -18.22 10.70
C ARG A 196 -15.25 -17.20 10.56
N TRP A 197 -15.58 -15.90 10.63
CA TRP A 197 -14.59 -14.84 10.65
C TRP A 197 -13.70 -14.90 11.89
N GLN A 198 -14.29 -14.97 13.08
CA GLN A 198 -13.54 -15.12 14.34
C GLN A 198 -12.62 -16.35 14.30
N ARG A 199 -13.13 -17.49 13.80
CA ARG A 199 -12.33 -18.71 13.62
C ARG A 199 -11.15 -18.49 12.66
N THR A 200 -11.36 -17.77 11.55
CA THR A 200 -10.29 -17.45 10.60
C THR A 200 -9.21 -16.62 11.26
N VAL A 201 -9.59 -15.53 11.95
CA VAL A 201 -8.66 -14.64 12.65
C VAL A 201 -7.89 -15.39 13.73
N GLN A 202 -8.58 -16.20 14.55
CA GLN A 202 -7.95 -16.99 15.60
C GLN A 202 -6.92 -17.97 15.03
N ARG A 203 -7.26 -18.71 13.98
CA ARG A 203 -6.31 -19.66 13.36
C ARG A 203 -5.08 -18.98 12.76
N ILE A 204 -5.23 -17.74 12.27
CA ILE A 204 -4.10 -16.94 11.79
C ILE A 204 -3.25 -16.46 12.96
N ALA A 205 -3.88 -16.03 14.06
CA ALA A 205 -3.16 -15.67 15.28
C ALA A 205 -2.42 -16.88 15.90
N ASP A 206 -2.98 -18.09 15.82
CA ASP A 206 -2.38 -19.33 16.33
C ASP A 206 -1.08 -19.70 15.59
N VAL A 207 -0.99 -19.39 14.29
CA VAL A 207 0.27 -19.52 13.54
C VAL A 207 1.19 -18.34 13.76
N ALA A 208 0.85 -17.40 14.65
CA ALA A 208 1.72 -16.35 15.19
C ALA A 208 2.59 -15.59 14.16
N PRO A 209 2.02 -15.00 13.08
CA PRO A 209 2.76 -14.06 12.24
C PRO A 209 3.16 -12.82 13.05
N GLY A 210 4.15 -12.05 12.61
CA GLY A 210 4.51 -10.79 13.26
C GLY A 210 3.43 -9.71 13.11
N HIS A 211 2.67 -9.79 12.01
CA HIS A 211 1.72 -8.79 11.58
C HIS A 211 0.50 -9.45 10.92
N VAL A 212 -0.67 -8.81 11.03
CA VAL A 212 -1.92 -9.23 10.38
C VAL A 212 -2.61 -7.99 9.82
N SER A 213 -2.92 -8.01 8.53
CA SER A 213 -3.76 -6.99 7.89
C SER A 213 -5.19 -7.52 7.78
N CYS A 214 -6.18 -6.73 8.17
CA CYS A 214 -7.60 -7.05 8.01
C CYS A 214 -8.26 -5.94 7.18
N TYR A 215 -8.58 -6.25 5.93
CA TYR A 215 -9.23 -5.32 5.00
C TYR A 215 -10.72 -5.62 4.88
N GLU A 216 -11.54 -4.58 4.79
CA GLU A 216 -12.93 -4.71 4.37
C GLU A 216 -12.97 -5.04 2.88
N LEU A 217 -13.83 -5.97 2.47
CA LEU A 217 -14.11 -6.17 1.05
C LEU A 217 -14.84 -4.95 0.48
N THR A 218 -14.14 -4.13 -0.31
CA THR A 218 -14.74 -3.02 -1.05
C THR A 218 -15.12 -3.42 -2.48
N VAL A 219 -16.08 -2.70 -3.06
CA VAL A 219 -16.54 -2.91 -4.44
C VAL A 219 -15.99 -1.82 -5.35
N GLU A 220 -14.83 -2.08 -5.93
CA GLU A 220 -14.12 -1.07 -6.72
C GLU A 220 -14.60 -1.00 -8.18
N PRO A 221 -14.82 0.21 -8.73
CA PRO A 221 -15.21 0.38 -10.12
C PRO A 221 -14.25 -0.33 -11.10
N GLY A 222 -14.83 -1.02 -12.09
CA GLY A 222 -14.07 -1.74 -13.12
C GLY A 222 -13.66 -3.17 -12.73
N THR A 223 -13.96 -3.62 -11.52
CA THR A 223 -13.73 -5.02 -11.12
C THR A 223 -14.85 -5.97 -11.60
N PRO A 224 -14.56 -7.28 -11.70
CA PRO A 224 -15.59 -8.30 -11.85
C PRO A 224 -16.67 -8.23 -10.76
N LEU A 225 -16.28 -8.04 -9.50
CA LEU A 225 -17.20 -7.90 -8.37
C LEU A 225 -18.15 -6.71 -8.55
N HIS A 226 -17.64 -5.54 -8.92
CA HIS A 226 -18.47 -4.37 -9.23
C HIS A 226 -19.48 -4.65 -10.35
N THR A 227 -19.07 -5.41 -11.38
CA THR A 227 -19.99 -5.82 -12.44
C THR A 227 -21.08 -6.78 -11.95
N ALA A 228 -20.74 -7.70 -11.04
CA ALA A 228 -21.68 -8.65 -10.45
C ALA A 228 -22.70 -7.95 -9.53
N VAL A 229 -22.26 -7.03 -8.68
CA VAL A 229 -23.11 -6.21 -7.79
C VAL A 229 -24.05 -5.34 -8.60
N ARG A 230 -23.54 -4.60 -9.60
CA ARG A 230 -24.38 -3.77 -10.48
C ARG A 230 -25.45 -4.57 -11.24
N ARG A 231 -25.20 -5.86 -11.48
CA ARG A 231 -26.13 -6.79 -12.14
C ARG A 231 -27.06 -7.52 -11.16
N GLY A 232 -26.99 -7.22 -9.86
CA GLY A 232 -27.80 -7.87 -8.83
C GLY A 232 -27.46 -9.34 -8.59
N ARG A 233 -26.27 -9.80 -9.01
CA ARG A 233 -25.82 -11.20 -8.83
C ARG A 233 -25.14 -11.44 -7.49
N VAL A 234 -24.60 -10.37 -6.91
CA VAL A 234 -23.95 -10.37 -5.60
C VAL A 234 -24.55 -9.24 -4.80
N THR A 235 -24.96 -9.53 -3.58
CA THR A 235 -25.35 -8.52 -2.58
C THR A 235 -24.14 -8.24 -1.72
N THR A 236 -23.80 -6.96 -1.52
CA THR A 236 -22.72 -6.56 -0.64
C THR A 236 -23.06 -6.83 0.82
N CYS A 237 -22.05 -6.90 1.67
CA CYS A 237 -22.24 -7.02 3.10
C CYS A 237 -22.96 -5.78 3.67
N ASP A 238 -23.74 -5.98 4.73
CA ASP A 238 -24.33 -4.90 5.50
C ASP A 238 -23.23 -4.14 6.27
N PRO A 239 -23.23 -2.78 6.30
CA PRO A 239 -22.23 -2.01 7.02
C PRO A 239 -22.14 -2.33 8.53
N GLU A 240 -23.26 -2.66 9.19
CA GLU A 240 -23.26 -3.06 10.60
C GLU A 240 -22.57 -4.41 10.79
N LEU A 241 -22.76 -5.34 9.85
CA LEU A 241 -22.04 -6.63 9.86
C LEU A 241 -20.55 -6.43 9.61
N ALA A 242 -20.17 -5.55 8.66
CA ALA A 242 -18.77 -5.20 8.43
C ALA A 242 -18.12 -4.61 9.69
N LEU A 243 -18.80 -3.68 10.38
CA LEU A 243 -18.32 -3.10 11.63
C LEU A 243 -18.20 -4.13 12.76
N ALA A 244 -19.16 -5.07 12.87
CA ALA A 244 -19.09 -6.17 13.83
C ALA A 244 -17.87 -7.06 13.56
N GLN A 245 -17.61 -7.41 12.29
CA GLN A 245 -16.45 -8.21 11.91
C GLN A 245 -15.12 -7.49 12.14
N HIS A 246 -15.04 -6.19 11.89
CA HIS A 246 -13.87 -5.38 12.26
C HIS A 246 -13.59 -5.47 13.77
N ARG A 247 -14.63 -5.31 14.61
CA ARG A 247 -14.51 -5.44 16.08
C ARG A 247 -14.05 -6.83 16.51
N ILE A 248 -14.60 -7.88 15.90
CA ILE A 248 -14.17 -9.27 16.15
C ILE A 248 -12.68 -9.43 15.86
N ALA A 249 -12.19 -8.87 14.74
CA ALA A 249 -10.78 -8.94 14.39
C ALA A 249 -9.92 -8.22 15.44
N MET A 250 -10.30 -6.99 15.81
CA MET A 250 -9.62 -6.20 16.82
C MET A 250 -9.51 -6.93 18.17
N GLU A 251 -10.62 -7.49 18.66
CA GLU A 251 -10.68 -8.15 19.96
C GLU A 251 -9.90 -9.47 19.96
N THR A 252 -10.05 -10.27 18.90
CA THR A 252 -9.36 -11.57 18.75
C THR A 252 -7.84 -11.37 18.64
N LEU A 253 -7.40 -10.41 17.82
CA LEU A 253 -5.97 -10.10 17.66
C LEU A 253 -5.38 -9.45 18.92
N ALA A 254 -6.11 -8.57 19.60
CA ALA A 254 -5.68 -8.00 20.88
C ALA A 254 -5.47 -9.08 21.94
N ALA A 255 -6.39 -10.05 22.06
CA ALA A 255 -6.27 -11.18 22.96
C ALA A 255 -5.05 -12.07 22.65
N ALA A 256 -4.61 -12.11 21.39
CA ALA A 256 -3.41 -12.82 20.94
C ALA A 256 -2.11 -11.99 21.01
N GLY A 257 -2.17 -10.75 21.51
CA GLY A 257 -1.01 -9.88 21.74
C GLY A 257 -0.62 -8.97 20.57
N TYR A 258 -1.53 -8.74 19.62
CA TYR A 258 -1.35 -7.78 18.54
C TYR A 258 -1.99 -6.44 18.91
N ALA A 259 -1.28 -5.35 18.69
CA ALA A 259 -1.84 -4.01 18.77
C ALA A 259 -2.26 -3.55 17.38
N GLN A 260 -3.47 -3.01 17.28
CA GLN A 260 -3.83 -2.20 16.11
C GLN A 260 -2.95 -0.95 16.12
N TYR A 261 -2.23 -0.66 15.04
CA TYR A 261 -1.42 0.56 14.95
C TYR A 261 -1.98 1.55 13.94
N GLU A 262 -2.79 1.07 12.99
CA GLU A 262 -3.55 1.89 12.05
C GLU A 262 -4.89 1.21 11.69
N VAL A 263 -5.72 1.79 10.82
CA VAL A 263 -7.12 1.36 10.59
C VAL A 263 -7.26 -0.12 10.23
N SER A 264 -6.37 -0.70 9.41
CA SER A 264 -6.51 -2.08 8.93
C SER A 264 -5.48 -3.07 9.50
N ASN A 265 -4.40 -2.59 10.12
CA ASN A 265 -3.23 -3.40 10.44
C ASN A 265 -2.97 -3.52 11.94
N PHE A 266 -2.58 -4.74 12.28
CA PHE A 266 -2.30 -5.19 13.63
C PHE A 266 -0.91 -5.81 13.65
N ALA A 267 -0.12 -5.48 14.66
CA ALA A 267 1.25 -5.99 14.77
C ALA A 267 1.58 -6.33 16.22
N ARG A 268 2.47 -7.30 16.38
CA ARG A 268 3.23 -7.40 17.63
C ARG A 268 4.17 -6.20 17.73
N PRO A 269 4.55 -5.75 18.94
CA PRO A 269 5.45 -4.60 19.08
C PRO A 269 6.73 -4.76 18.25
N GLY A 270 7.04 -3.75 17.42
CA GLY A 270 8.22 -3.74 16.56
C GLY A 270 8.06 -4.51 15.24
N GLN A 271 6.86 -5.03 14.93
CA GLN A 271 6.54 -5.70 13.67
C GLN A 271 5.59 -4.86 12.78
N GLU A 272 5.37 -3.59 13.12
CA GLU A 272 4.60 -2.65 12.31
C GLU A 272 5.25 -2.47 10.94
N CYS A 273 4.43 -2.45 9.87
CA CYS A 273 4.94 -2.18 8.53
C CYS A 273 5.38 -0.72 8.41
N ARG A 274 6.69 -0.47 8.37
CA ARG A 274 7.26 0.89 8.28
C ARG A 274 6.86 1.56 6.96
N HIS A 275 6.76 0.79 5.88
CA HIS A 275 6.32 1.33 4.59
C HIS A 275 4.86 1.81 4.65
N ASN A 276 3.95 1.07 5.29
CA ASN A 276 2.56 1.50 5.48
C ASN A 276 2.49 2.76 6.34
N LEU A 277 3.30 2.84 7.40
CA LEU A 277 3.38 4.03 8.25
C LEU A 277 3.82 5.27 7.47
N ALA A 278 4.74 5.13 6.50
CA ALA A 278 5.15 6.24 5.64
C ALA A 278 3.98 6.83 4.84
N TYR A 279 3.08 5.99 4.32
CA TYR A 279 1.84 6.46 3.67
C TYR A 279 0.95 7.21 4.66
N TRP A 280 0.69 6.63 5.84
CA TRP A 280 -0.20 7.23 6.83
C TRP A 280 0.35 8.51 7.47
N SER A 281 1.68 8.68 7.51
CA SER A 281 2.32 9.93 7.95
C SER A 281 2.42 10.99 6.84
N ASN A 282 1.81 10.74 5.66
CA ASN A 282 1.92 11.59 4.47
C ASN A 282 3.37 11.88 4.05
N ALA A 283 4.25 10.89 4.21
CA ALA A 283 5.67 11.00 3.86
C ALA A 283 5.89 10.87 2.34
N TYR A 284 7.11 11.18 1.90
CA TYR A 284 7.50 11.07 0.50
C TYR A 284 8.07 9.69 0.17
N TYR A 285 7.70 9.21 -1.01
CA TYR A 285 8.15 7.95 -1.58
C TYR A 285 8.28 8.03 -3.10
N VAL A 286 9.33 7.41 -3.61
CA VAL A 286 9.52 7.18 -5.04
C VAL A 286 8.74 5.93 -5.43
N ALA A 287 8.33 5.87 -6.69
CA ALA A 287 7.70 4.69 -7.26
C ALA A 287 8.29 4.33 -8.61
N ALA A 288 8.39 3.04 -8.88
CA ALA A 288 8.85 2.44 -10.12
C ALA A 288 7.91 1.31 -10.56
N GLY A 289 7.81 1.09 -11.86
CA GLY A 289 7.00 0.04 -12.47
C GLY A 289 5.66 0.54 -13.02
N VAL A 290 5.16 -0.20 -14.02
CA VAL A 290 3.84 0.03 -14.63
C VAL A 290 2.73 0.22 -13.58
N GLY A 291 1.90 1.24 -13.73
CA GLY A 291 0.81 1.56 -12.81
C GLY A 291 1.22 2.06 -11.42
N ALA A 292 2.52 2.14 -11.10
CA ALA A 292 2.99 2.62 -9.81
C ALA A 292 2.72 4.11 -9.62
N HIS A 293 2.42 4.51 -8.38
CA HIS A 293 2.18 5.90 -7.99
C HIS A 293 3.25 6.34 -7.01
N GLY A 294 3.78 7.55 -7.15
CA GLY A 294 4.77 8.15 -6.25
C GLY A 294 4.29 9.48 -5.68
N HIS A 295 4.90 9.89 -4.56
CA HIS A 295 4.64 11.16 -3.88
C HIS A 295 5.97 11.78 -3.45
N ILE A 296 6.36 12.90 -4.06
CA ILE A 296 7.67 13.52 -3.85
C ILE A 296 7.53 15.01 -3.49
N PRO A 297 8.57 15.64 -2.93
CA PRO A 297 8.62 17.09 -2.80
C PRO A 297 8.43 17.76 -4.17
N ALA A 298 7.68 18.87 -4.23
CA ALA A 298 7.42 19.55 -5.50
C ALA A 298 8.71 20.01 -6.19
N ALA A 299 9.71 20.39 -5.39
CA ALA A 299 11.03 20.80 -5.89
C ALA A 299 11.84 19.64 -6.52
N ALA A 300 11.48 18.38 -6.29
CA ALA A 300 12.10 17.22 -6.92
C ALA A 300 11.41 16.82 -8.24
N ALA A 301 10.20 17.32 -8.51
CA ALA A 301 9.41 16.96 -9.68
C ALA A 301 10.13 17.22 -11.03
N PRO A 302 10.87 18.32 -11.23
CA PRO A 302 11.60 18.58 -12.47
C PRO A 302 12.64 17.51 -12.82
N ALA A 303 13.26 16.85 -11.83
CA ALA A 303 14.22 15.78 -12.08
C ALA A 303 13.58 14.57 -12.77
N LEU A 304 12.26 14.40 -12.60
CA LEU A 304 11.47 13.37 -13.28
C LEU A 304 10.80 13.89 -14.56
N GLY A 305 11.15 15.10 -15.02
CA GLY A 305 10.56 15.75 -16.18
C GLY A 305 9.17 16.34 -15.94
N ILE A 306 8.69 16.34 -14.68
CA ILE A 306 7.39 16.92 -14.33
C ILE A 306 7.57 18.43 -14.14
N ALA A 307 6.73 19.23 -14.80
CA ALA A 307 6.78 20.68 -14.67
C ALA A 307 6.55 21.13 -13.21
N ALA A 308 7.33 22.10 -12.76
CA ALA A 308 7.15 22.72 -11.46
C ALA A 308 5.91 23.62 -11.49
N GLU A 309 4.98 23.38 -10.57
CA GLU A 309 3.75 24.16 -10.45
C GLU A 309 3.86 25.17 -9.29
N PRO A 310 3.66 26.48 -9.53
CA PRO A 310 3.73 27.48 -8.47
C PRO A 310 2.78 27.19 -7.30
N GLY A 311 3.30 27.26 -6.08
CA GLY A 311 2.52 27.02 -4.85
C GLY A 311 2.36 25.54 -4.48
N ALA A 312 2.83 24.61 -5.31
CA ALA A 312 2.90 23.21 -4.94
C ALA A 312 4.00 22.98 -3.89
N VAL A 313 3.68 22.20 -2.86
CA VAL A 313 4.64 21.74 -1.83
C VAL A 313 5.02 20.28 -2.05
N SER A 314 4.16 19.51 -2.69
CA SER A 314 4.45 18.15 -3.13
C SER A 314 3.80 17.84 -4.47
N THR A 315 4.22 16.73 -5.07
CA THR A 315 3.70 16.23 -6.34
C THR A 315 3.41 14.75 -6.21
N ARG A 316 2.19 14.37 -6.57
CA ARG A 316 1.84 12.97 -6.85
C ARG A 316 2.06 12.69 -8.32
N TYR A 317 2.57 11.52 -8.66
CA TYR A 317 2.74 11.10 -10.06
C TYR A 317 2.39 9.64 -10.22
N TRP A 318 2.06 9.22 -11.44
CA TRP A 318 1.73 7.84 -11.73
C TRP A 318 2.18 7.39 -13.12
N HIS A 319 2.58 6.13 -13.19
CA HIS A 319 2.93 5.47 -14.44
C HIS A 319 1.70 5.05 -15.23
N GLY A 320 1.88 4.89 -16.55
CA GLY A 320 0.87 4.28 -17.40
C GLY A 320 0.59 2.83 -17.00
N ARG A 321 -0.60 2.31 -17.34
CA ARG A 321 -1.03 0.94 -17.01
C ARG A 321 -0.73 -0.11 -18.11
N GLY A 322 -0.06 0.27 -19.20
CA GLY A 322 0.26 -0.64 -20.32
C GLY A 322 1.69 -1.17 -20.27
N ILE A 323 1.89 -2.48 -20.11
CA ILE A 323 3.22 -3.11 -19.99
C ILE A 323 4.08 -2.85 -21.23
N ALA A 324 3.55 -3.10 -22.43
CA ALA A 324 4.31 -2.90 -23.67
C ALA A 324 4.72 -1.42 -23.87
N ALA A 325 3.83 -0.49 -23.54
CA ALA A 325 4.11 0.94 -23.60
C ALA A 325 5.16 1.36 -22.55
N PHE A 326 5.09 0.81 -21.34
CA PHE A 326 6.09 1.01 -20.29
C PHE A 326 7.47 0.52 -20.75
N VAL A 327 7.56 -0.70 -21.28
CA VAL A 327 8.83 -1.28 -21.77
C VAL A 327 9.43 -0.45 -22.91
N ALA A 328 8.60 0.00 -23.86
CA ALA A 328 9.05 0.85 -24.96
C ALA A 328 9.57 2.22 -24.47
N ALA A 329 8.81 2.87 -23.60
CA ALA A 329 9.17 4.16 -23.00
C ALA A 329 10.54 4.12 -22.31
N VAL A 330 10.76 3.14 -21.44
CA VAL A 330 12.01 3.03 -20.70
C VAL A 330 13.19 2.72 -21.63
N ARG A 331 12.99 1.87 -22.64
CA ARG A 331 14.01 1.56 -23.65
C ARG A 331 14.48 2.80 -24.39
N ASP A 332 13.58 3.73 -24.67
CA ASP A 332 13.88 4.98 -25.35
C ASP A 332 14.44 6.06 -24.37
N GLY A 333 14.69 5.70 -23.11
CA GLY A 333 15.31 6.54 -22.10
C GLY A 333 14.35 7.47 -21.35
N PHE A 334 13.04 7.27 -21.48
CA PHE A 334 12.02 8.04 -20.77
C PHE A 334 11.73 7.44 -19.38
N VAL A 335 11.26 8.31 -18.48
CA VAL A 335 10.54 7.87 -17.26
C VAL A 335 9.07 7.73 -17.64
N PRO A 336 8.43 6.55 -17.49
CA PRO A 336 7.10 6.26 -18.03
C PRO A 336 5.92 6.91 -17.26
N ILE A 337 6.14 8.11 -16.73
CA ILE A 337 5.15 8.93 -16.03
C ILE A 337 4.08 9.35 -17.03
N ARG A 338 2.83 9.02 -16.70
CA ARG A 338 1.66 9.27 -17.53
C ARG A 338 0.84 10.47 -17.05
N GLY A 339 0.95 10.81 -15.77
CA GLY A 339 0.31 11.98 -15.20
C GLY A 339 0.88 12.33 -13.83
N SER A 340 0.56 13.54 -13.40
CA SER A 340 0.95 14.08 -12.10
C SER A 340 -0.11 15.04 -11.59
N GLU A 341 -0.11 15.26 -10.28
CA GLU A 341 -0.97 16.21 -9.60
C GLU A 341 -0.14 17.02 -8.60
N PRO A 342 -0.07 18.36 -8.76
CA PRO A 342 0.54 19.22 -7.77
C PRO A 342 -0.35 19.33 -6.53
N VAL A 343 0.27 19.29 -5.34
CA VAL A 343 -0.44 19.40 -4.06
C VAL A 343 0.05 20.67 -3.36
N GLY A 344 -0.87 21.60 -3.12
CA GLY A 344 -0.61 22.83 -2.36
C GLY A 344 -0.60 22.61 -0.84
N ALA A 345 -0.12 23.60 -0.09
CA ALA A 345 0.03 23.51 1.37
C ALA A 345 -1.29 23.17 2.10
N GLU A 346 -2.40 23.78 1.68
CA GLU A 346 -3.73 23.54 2.26
C GLU A 346 -4.19 22.09 2.06
N MET A 347 -4.07 21.55 0.84
CA MET A 347 -4.43 20.16 0.56
C MET A 347 -3.55 19.19 1.34
N ARG A 348 -2.22 19.43 1.35
CA ARG A 348 -1.26 18.59 2.07
C ARG A 348 -1.58 18.53 3.57
N GLU A 349 -2.01 19.64 4.16
CA GLU A 349 -2.38 19.68 5.57
C GLU A 349 -3.69 18.94 5.86
N ARG A 350 -4.70 19.07 4.99
CA ARG A 350 -5.93 18.26 5.10
C ARG A 350 -5.63 16.77 5.01
N GLU A 351 -4.76 16.37 4.07
CA GLU A 351 -4.31 14.99 3.91
C GLU A 351 -3.52 14.51 5.13
N ARG A 352 -2.64 15.33 5.70
CA ARG A 352 -1.90 14.97 6.93
C ARG A 352 -2.85 14.66 8.08
N ILE A 353 -3.90 15.46 8.27
CA ILE A 353 -4.93 15.21 9.30
C ILE A 353 -5.74 13.96 8.95
N MET A 354 -6.23 13.85 7.72
CA MET A 354 -7.02 12.72 7.26
C MET A 354 -6.29 11.38 7.41
N LEU A 355 -5.03 11.31 6.97
CA LEU A 355 -4.20 10.11 7.06
C LEU A 355 -3.75 9.86 8.50
N GLY A 356 -3.33 10.89 9.23
CA GLY A 356 -2.87 10.75 10.62
C GLY A 356 -3.95 10.29 11.60
N LEU A 357 -5.22 10.60 11.36
CA LEU A 357 -6.34 10.09 12.16
C LEU A 357 -6.60 8.58 11.98
N ARG A 358 -6.00 7.95 10.96
CA ARG A 358 -6.05 6.50 10.78
C ARG A 358 -4.99 5.78 11.62
N LEU A 359 -4.03 6.50 12.18
CA LEU A 359 -3.03 5.96 13.11
C LEU A 359 -3.55 5.97 14.54
N ARG A 360 -3.21 4.94 15.33
CA ARG A 360 -3.48 4.96 16.78
C ARG A 360 -2.68 6.02 17.53
N SER A 361 -1.53 6.44 17.00
CA SER A 361 -0.78 7.58 17.54
C SER A 361 -1.54 8.89 17.39
N GLY A 362 -2.43 8.97 16.39
CA GLY A 362 -3.18 10.17 16.04
C GLY A 362 -2.34 11.20 15.30
N VAL A 363 -2.82 12.45 15.34
CA VAL A 363 -2.23 13.57 14.60
C VAL A 363 -2.21 14.85 15.45
N SER A 364 -1.14 15.63 15.36
CA SER A 364 -1.08 16.98 15.96
C SER A 364 -1.91 17.97 15.14
N LEU A 365 -2.72 18.79 15.81
CA LEU A 365 -3.48 19.88 15.22
C LEU A 365 -2.80 21.21 15.52
N GLU A 366 -2.50 21.98 14.47
CA GLU A 366 -1.84 23.28 14.60
C GLU A 366 -2.83 24.46 14.59
N SER A 367 -3.96 24.30 13.88
CA SER A 367 -5.00 25.33 13.76
C SER A 367 -5.90 25.37 14.99
N ASP A 368 -6.13 26.56 15.54
CA ASP A 368 -7.08 26.78 16.63
C ASP A 368 -8.51 26.42 16.24
N ALA A 369 -8.87 26.54 14.95
CA ALA A 369 -10.17 26.12 14.45
C ALA A 369 -10.34 24.60 14.56
N SER A 370 -9.35 23.83 14.09
CA SER A 370 -9.35 22.36 14.25
C SER A 370 -9.33 21.95 15.72
N LEU A 371 -8.62 22.67 16.59
CA LEU A 371 -8.60 22.38 18.03
C LEU A 371 -9.97 22.60 18.68
N ARG A 372 -10.71 23.64 18.31
CA ARG A 372 -12.10 23.84 18.77
C ARG A 372 -12.98 22.68 18.33
N GLU A 373 -12.90 22.33 17.04
CA GLU A 373 -13.69 21.23 16.48
C GLU A 373 -13.35 19.88 17.14
N ALA A 374 -12.06 19.65 17.43
CA ALA A 374 -11.61 18.44 18.11
C ALA A 374 -12.17 18.34 19.54
N ARG A 375 -12.32 19.46 20.27
CA ARG A 375 -12.95 19.47 21.60
C ARG A 375 -14.42 19.10 21.53
N ASP A 376 -15.14 19.61 20.53
CA ASP A 376 -16.56 19.29 20.34
C ASP A 376 -16.76 17.81 20.00
N LEU A 377 -15.92 17.28 19.11
CA LEU A 377 -15.90 15.85 18.76
C LEU A 377 -15.46 14.96 19.93
N ALA A 378 -14.56 15.43 20.78
CA ALA A 378 -14.16 14.72 22.00
C ALA A 378 -15.29 14.71 23.04
N ALA A 379 -16.02 15.82 23.20
CA ALA A 379 -17.22 15.87 24.05
C ALA A 379 -18.32 14.92 23.56
N ALA A 380 -18.39 14.66 22.25
CA ALA A 380 -19.26 13.66 21.64
C ALA A 380 -18.73 12.22 21.73
N GLY A 381 -17.56 11.99 22.34
CA GLY A 381 -16.95 10.66 22.50
C GLY A 381 -16.32 10.09 21.22
N LEU A 382 -16.14 10.90 20.17
CA LEU A 382 -15.58 10.46 18.89
C LEU A 382 -14.06 10.65 18.79
N LEU A 383 -13.50 11.56 19.58
CA LEU A 383 -12.06 11.81 19.64
C LEU A 383 -11.54 11.80 21.08
N VAL A 384 -10.24 11.54 21.21
CA VAL A 384 -9.46 11.83 22.41
C VAL A 384 -8.49 12.95 22.04
N LEU A 385 -8.52 14.05 22.80
CA LEU A 385 -7.62 15.19 22.61
C LEU A 385 -6.68 15.29 23.82
N ASP A 386 -5.38 15.13 23.59
CA ASP A 386 -4.31 15.28 24.58
C ASP A 386 -3.37 16.41 24.14
N GLY A 387 -3.50 17.58 24.79
CA GLY A 387 -2.86 18.81 24.34
C GLY A 387 -3.31 19.20 22.93
N ARG A 388 -2.43 19.05 21.95
CA ARG A 388 -2.69 19.26 20.51
C ARG A 388 -2.83 17.98 19.70
N VAL A 389 -2.53 16.83 20.29
CA VAL A 389 -2.61 15.54 19.61
C VAL A 389 -4.02 15.00 19.75
N THR A 390 -4.65 14.67 18.62
CA THR A 390 -5.97 14.06 18.58
C THR A 390 -5.92 12.65 18.02
N ARG A 391 -6.71 11.75 18.59
CA ARG A 391 -6.85 10.34 18.19
C ARG A 391 -8.32 9.97 18.10
N THR A 392 -8.65 9.03 17.24
CA THR A 392 -10.01 8.50 17.14
C THR A 392 -10.31 7.53 18.28
N THR A 393 -11.51 7.65 18.85
CA THR A 393 -12.08 6.56 19.66
C THR A 393 -12.56 5.46 18.72
N ARG A 394 -13.00 4.32 19.29
CA ARG A 394 -13.61 3.23 18.49
C ARG A 394 -14.83 3.72 17.70
N ASP A 395 -15.67 4.54 18.33
CA ASP A 395 -16.86 5.08 17.67
C ASP A 395 -16.51 6.17 16.66
N GLY A 396 -15.47 6.96 16.94
CA GLY A 396 -14.94 7.94 15.98
C GLY A 396 -14.35 7.32 14.71
N GLU A 397 -13.69 6.16 14.83
CA GLU A 397 -13.15 5.41 13.70
C GLU A 397 -14.26 4.88 12.78
N ALA A 398 -15.39 4.42 13.35
CA ALA A 398 -16.55 4.02 12.55
C ALA A 398 -17.13 5.19 11.72
N LEU A 399 -16.87 6.44 12.13
CA LEU A 399 -17.33 7.67 11.48
C LEU A 399 -16.18 8.53 10.93
N LEU A 400 -15.05 7.91 10.61
CA LEU A 400 -13.78 8.61 10.37
C LEU A 400 -13.85 9.67 9.27
N ASN A 401 -14.62 9.42 8.22
CA ASN A 401 -14.80 10.37 7.12
C ASN A 401 -15.52 11.65 7.60
N ALA A 402 -16.58 11.51 8.39
CA ALA A 402 -17.32 12.66 8.93
C ALA A 402 -16.48 13.44 9.96
N VAL A 403 -15.76 12.72 10.82
CA VAL A 403 -14.82 13.30 11.80
C VAL A 403 -13.74 14.13 11.09
N THR A 404 -13.12 13.57 10.06
CA THR A 404 -12.07 14.24 9.27
C THR A 404 -12.60 15.48 8.55
N LEU A 405 -13.77 15.38 7.92
CA LEU A 405 -14.38 16.51 7.21
C LEU A 405 -14.63 17.68 8.16
N ARG A 406 -15.19 17.43 9.36
CA ARG A 406 -15.40 18.47 10.37
C ARG A 406 -14.09 19.15 10.76
N LEU A 407 -13.07 18.37 11.12
CA LEU A 407 -11.76 18.89 11.55
C LEU A 407 -11.05 19.76 10.51
N THR A 408 -11.32 19.52 9.22
CA THR A 408 -10.64 20.19 8.10
C THR A 408 -11.46 21.31 7.44
N SER A 409 -12.75 21.44 7.73
CA SER A 409 -13.67 22.37 7.04
C SER A 409 -13.50 23.85 7.41
N GLY A 410 -12.85 24.17 8.54
CA GLY A 410 -12.67 25.55 9.02
C GLY A 410 -11.22 25.99 9.21
N MET A 411 -10.25 25.21 8.70
CA MET A 411 -8.82 25.42 8.97
C MET A 411 -8.23 26.68 8.36
N PHE A 412 -8.75 27.08 7.19
CA PHE A 412 -8.20 28.13 6.34
C PHE A 412 -9.22 29.27 6.13
N SER A 413 -10.26 29.31 6.97
CA SER A 413 -11.32 30.32 6.97
C SER A 413 -11.04 31.46 7.95
#